data_AF-V5GYM6-F1
#
_entry.id   AF-V5GYM6-F1
#
_cell.length_a   1.000
_cell.length_b   1.000
_cell.length_c   1.000
_cell.angle_alpha   90.00
_cell.angle_beta   90.00
_cell.angle_gamma   90.00
#
_symmetry.space_group_name_H-M   'P 1'
#
loop_
_entity.id
_entity.type
_entity.pdbx_description
1 polymer ?
#
loop_
_entity_poly.entity_id
_entity_poly.type
_entity_poly.pdbx_seq_one_letter_code
_entity_poly.pdbx_strand_id
1 'polypeptide(L)'
;LDNYVPLPKLKSLLMKILSNKQINSQLINKYTEYLLFDDILFFTWKVLPSLTAKSNPNDVYIMNYLLLLEKLQVYQNSETNILCGTEEGSFFTFDETVTIKCLNKIWHCVMLWEHTPHTHKQLLIVMLEKVLPHLEKPLLLTDFLMDSLDVGGPVSLLALQGLFNLIQTHNLNYPNIFVKLYSMFEPEIFHTKYKARLFFLSDLFLSSTHLPENLVAAFAKRLARLALIAPSEDIIVICKFIGNLILRHPGLKCLLNNPNCSAANTDPYIMEERDPLRSYAMSSSLWELETLQHHVLPNVANAAKFINAPLPRVEWDLGKMLDSTGDDIFDREVKKFSKLIVLQFEKPNGATIGKGDRVMQYWNL
;
A
#
# COMPACT_ATOMS: atom_id res chain seq x y z
N LEU A 1 -41.12 16.64 -0.66
CA LEU A 1 -39.64 16.57 -0.69
C LEU A 1 -38.99 17.96 -0.87
N ASP A 2 -39.46 18.82 -1.79
CA ASP A 2 -38.84 20.15 -2.00
C ASP A 2 -38.94 21.12 -0.82
N ASN A 3 -39.89 20.91 0.10
CA ASN A 3 -40.03 21.68 1.35
C ASN A 3 -39.42 21.00 2.59
N TYR A 4 -38.81 19.81 2.43
CA TYR A 4 -38.33 19.01 3.56
C TYR A 4 -36.93 19.46 4.01
N VAL A 5 -36.02 19.65 3.04
CA VAL A 5 -34.71 20.26 3.25
C VAL A 5 -34.56 21.45 2.31
N PRO A 6 -34.13 22.64 2.77
CA PRO A 6 -33.90 23.79 1.90
C PRO A 6 -32.66 23.57 1.01
N LEU A 7 -32.86 22.86 -0.10
CA LEU A 7 -31.85 22.57 -1.14
C LEU A 7 -31.02 23.78 -1.58
N PRO A 8 -31.58 24.99 -1.83
CA PRO A 8 -30.75 26.14 -2.23
C PRO A 8 -29.81 26.62 -1.13
N LYS A 9 -30.21 26.53 0.15
CA LYS A 9 -29.34 26.87 1.29
C LYS A 9 -28.26 25.81 1.47
N LEU A 10 -28.61 24.54 1.35
CA LEU A 10 -27.66 23.43 1.38
C LEU A 10 -26.63 23.56 0.25
N LYS A 11 -27.07 23.90 -0.97
CA LYS A 11 -26.18 24.17 -2.10
C LYS A 11 -25.21 25.31 -1.83
N SER A 12 -25.69 26.42 -1.26
CA SER A 12 -24.84 27.56 -0.89
C SER A 12 -23.83 27.20 0.21
N LEU A 13 -24.24 26.39 1.19
CA LEU A 13 -23.35 25.87 2.23
C LEU A 13 -22.25 24.99 1.61
N LEU A 14 -22.62 24.02 0.78
CA LEU A 14 -21.67 23.13 0.10
C LEU A 14 -20.72 23.90 -0.81
N MET A 15 -21.17 24.93 -1.53
CA MET A 15 -20.27 25.80 -2.31
C MET A 15 -19.23 26.54 -1.44
N LYS A 16 -19.57 26.92 -0.20
CA LYS A 16 -18.60 27.54 0.72
C LYS A 16 -17.62 26.51 1.27
N ILE A 17 -18.08 25.30 1.59
CA ILE A 17 -17.22 24.19 2.03
C ILE A 17 -16.23 23.82 0.92
N LEU A 18 -16.71 23.76 -0.32
CA LEU A 18 -15.92 23.49 -1.52
C LEU A 18 -15.17 24.73 -2.04
N SER A 19 -15.01 25.80 -1.26
CA SER A 19 -14.42 27.04 -1.78
C SER A 19 -12.97 26.88 -2.28
N ASN A 20 -12.61 27.67 -3.30
CA ASN A 20 -11.30 27.64 -3.96
C ASN A 20 -10.15 28.28 -3.13
N LYS A 21 -10.44 28.82 -1.95
CA LYS A 21 -9.51 29.72 -1.23
C LYS A 21 -8.55 28.97 -0.31
N GLN A 22 -9.01 27.94 0.39
CA GLN A 22 -8.23 27.16 1.36
C GLN A 22 -8.72 25.70 1.43
N ILE A 23 -7.84 24.81 1.88
CA ILE A 23 -8.20 23.42 2.16
C ILE A 23 -9.03 23.38 3.43
N ASN A 24 -10.30 23.02 3.32
CA ASN A 24 -11.31 23.18 4.37
C ASN A 24 -11.52 21.89 5.18
N SER A 25 -10.44 21.20 5.56
CA SER A 25 -10.50 19.89 6.25
C SER A 25 -11.31 19.95 7.55
N GLN A 26 -11.16 21.03 8.34
CA GLN A 26 -11.89 21.20 9.60
C GLN A 26 -13.40 21.41 9.40
N LEU A 27 -13.79 22.14 8.36
CA LEU A 27 -15.21 22.35 8.04
C LEU A 27 -15.85 21.06 7.53
N ILE A 28 -15.12 20.29 6.71
CA ILE A 28 -15.57 18.97 6.24
C ILE A 28 -15.74 18.03 7.44
N ASN A 29 -14.79 18.02 8.38
CA ASN A 29 -14.92 17.21 9.60
C ASN A 29 -16.14 17.60 10.43
N LYS A 30 -16.40 18.89 10.64
CA LYS A 30 -17.64 19.32 11.31
C LYS A 30 -18.88 18.94 10.51
N TYR A 31 -18.81 18.95 9.18
CA TYR A 31 -19.90 18.51 8.33
C TYR A 31 -20.19 17.01 8.48
N THR A 32 -19.20 16.18 8.84
CA THR A 32 -19.42 14.74 9.07
C THR A 32 -20.40 14.45 10.20
N GLU A 33 -20.51 15.33 11.21
CA GLU A 33 -21.53 15.21 12.26
C GLU A 33 -22.95 15.29 11.68
N TYR A 34 -23.15 16.08 10.62
CA TYR A 34 -24.42 16.18 9.91
C TYR A 34 -24.64 15.05 8.88
N LEU A 35 -23.57 14.36 8.46
CA LEU A 35 -23.67 13.18 7.59
C LEU A 35 -24.18 11.93 8.33
N LEU A 36 -24.23 11.96 9.66
CA LEU A 36 -24.88 10.93 10.48
C LEU A 36 -26.40 10.89 10.25
N PHE A 37 -26.98 11.97 9.72
CA PHE A 37 -28.40 12.01 9.40
C PHE A 37 -28.64 11.56 7.95
N ASP A 38 -29.50 10.55 7.76
CA ASP A 38 -29.73 9.91 6.47
C ASP A 38 -30.37 10.85 5.43
N ASP A 39 -31.18 11.79 5.90
CA ASP A 39 -31.82 12.81 5.07
C ASP A 39 -30.79 13.79 4.50
N ILE A 40 -29.91 14.35 5.34
CA ILE A 40 -28.83 15.23 4.90
C ILE A 40 -27.88 14.49 3.98
N LEU A 41 -27.55 13.23 4.28
CA LEU A 41 -26.69 12.40 3.43
C LEU A 41 -27.28 12.26 2.02
N PHE A 42 -28.55 11.86 1.91
CA PHE A 42 -29.22 11.69 0.62
C PHE A 42 -29.34 13.01 -0.16
N PHE A 43 -29.75 14.10 0.49
CA PHE A 43 -29.86 15.40 -0.18
C PHE A 43 -28.49 15.97 -0.55
N THR A 44 -27.44 15.68 0.21
CA THR A 44 -26.06 16.02 -0.17
C THR A 44 -25.69 15.32 -1.47
N TRP A 45 -25.93 14.01 -1.59
CA TRP A 45 -25.73 13.26 -2.84
C TRP A 45 -26.57 13.77 -4.01
N LYS A 46 -27.78 14.26 -3.76
CA LYS A 46 -28.64 14.85 -4.80
C LYS A 46 -28.12 16.20 -5.30
N VAL A 47 -27.53 17.02 -4.43
CA VAL A 47 -27.02 18.37 -4.78
C VAL A 47 -25.63 18.32 -5.40
N LEU A 48 -24.80 17.36 -4.99
CA LEU A 48 -23.39 17.26 -5.38
C LEU A 48 -23.14 17.24 -6.91
N PRO A 49 -23.93 16.52 -7.75
CA PRO A 49 -23.77 16.55 -9.21
C PRO A 49 -24.06 17.93 -9.84
N SER A 50 -24.78 18.82 -9.14
CA SER A 50 -25.00 20.19 -9.62
C SER A 50 -23.86 21.15 -9.28
N LEU A 51 -22.93 20.69 -8.43
CA LEU A 51 -21.75 21.41 -7.97
C LEU A 51 -20.47 20.88 -8.64
N THR A 52 -20.54 19.80 -9.42
CA THR A 52 -19.39 19.36 -10.21
C THR A 52 -19.09 20.38 -11.30
N ALA A 53 -17.88 20.92 -11.29
CA ALA A 53 -17.41 21.80 -12.33
C ALA A 53 -17.28 21.00 -13.65
N LYS A 54 -17.88 21.50 -14.72
CA LYS A 54 -17.75 20.92 -16.06
C LYS A 54 -16.40 21.25 -16.74
N SER A 55 -15.71 22.28 -16.23
CA SER A 55 -14.35 22.68 -16.61
C SER A 55 -13.37 22.37 -15.49
N ASN A 56 -12.08 22.21 -15.81
CA ASN A 56 -11.02 21.93 -14.83
C ASN A 56 -11.03 22.97 -13.69
N PRO A 57 -11.37 22.57 -12.45
CA PRO A 57 -11.37 23.47 -11.31
C PRO A 57 -9.97 23.57 -10.69
N ASN A 58 -9.78 24.50 -9.75
CA ASN A 58 -8.50 24.69 -9.06
C ASN A 58 -8.15 23.47 -8.18
N ASP A 59 -6.87 23.19 -7.96
CA ASP A 59 -6.41 22.03 -7.17
C ASP A 59 -7.04 21.96 -5.77
N VAL A 60 -7.20 23.12 -5.13
CA VAL A 60 -7.82 23.25 -3.80
C VAL A 60 -9.29 22.81 -3.84
N TYR A 61 -10.00 23.11 -4.92
CA TYR A 61 -11.38 22.68 -5.12
C TYR A 61 -11.46 21.16 -5.26
N ILE A 62 -10.59 20.59 -6.12
CA ILE A 62 -10.52 19.14 -6.34
C ILE A 62 -10.25 18.42 -5.02
N MET A 63 -9.27 18.90 -4.25
CA MET A 63 -8.93 18.32 -2.95
C MET A 63 -10.10 18.37 -1.95
N ASN A 64 -10.74 19.54 -1.80
CA ASN A 64 -11.89 19.68 -0.89
C ASN A 64 -13.06 18.79 -1.33
N TYR A 65 -13.28 18.65 -2.63
CA TYR A 65 -14.32 17.80 -3.20
C TYR A 65 -14.05 16.31 -2.94
N LEU A 66 -12.80 15.85 -3.15
CA LEU A 66 -12.39 14.47 -2.87
C LEU A 66 -12.45 14.16 -1.37
N LEU A 67 -12.01 15.07 -0.51
CA LEU A 67 -12.11 14.91 0.94
C LEU A 67 -13.56 14.78 1.41
N LEU A 68 -14.48 15.54 0.80
CA LEU A 68 -15.90 15.41 1.10
C LEU A 68 -16.44 14.05 0.62
N LEU A 69 -16.08 13.61 -0.59
CA LEU A 69 -16.46 12.29 -1.12
C LEU A 69 -15.94 11.13 -0.26
N GLU A 70 -14.73 11.23 0.29
CA GLU A 70 -14.16 10.23 1.19
C GLU A 70 -15.05 10.00 2.42
N LYS A 71 -15.65 11.07 2.97
CA LYS A 71 -16.50 11.01 4.16
C LYS A 71 -17.94 10.64 3.89
N LEU A 72 -18.39 10.69 2.63
CA LEU A 72 -19.76 10.33 2.27
C LEU A 72 -19.95 8.81 2.26
N GLN A 73 -20.97 8.34 2.96
CA GLN A 73 -21.43 6.96 2.86
C GLN A 73 -22.43 6.84 1.70
N VAL A 74 -22.38 5.70 0.99
CA VAL A 74 -23.30 5.41 -0.13
C VAL A 74 -24.55 4.69 0.38
N TYR A 75 -24.41 3.94 1.46
CA TYR A 75 -25.49 3.22 2.14
C TYR A 75 -26.10 4.02 3.28
N GLN A 76 -27.27 3.57 3.74
CA GLN A 76 -27.91 4.07 4.94
C GLN A 76 -27.02 3.84 6.17
N ASN A 77 -27.01 4.79 7.11
CA ASN A 77 -26.28 4.60 8.37
C ASN A 77 -26.92 3.50 9.22
N SER A 78 -26.11 2.79 10.01
CA SER A 78 -26.58 1.71 10.90
C SER A 78 -27.62 2.18 11.93
N GLU A 79 -27.54 3.45 12.33
CA GLU A 79 -28.54 4.13 13.15
C GLU A 79 -29.27 5.16 12.28
N THR A 80 -30.55 4.92 12.00
CA THR A 80 -31.35 5.77 11.13
C THR A 80 -31.79 7.03 11.87
N ASN A 81 -30.95 8.05 11.85
CA ASN A 81 -31.26 9.36 12.42
C ASN A 81 -31.74 10.29 11.30
N ILE A 82 -32.90 10.91 11.50
CA ILE A 82 -33.49 11.85 10.53
C ILE A 82 -33.53 13.22 11.19
N LEU A 83 -32.90 14.25 10.59
CA LEU A 83 -32.85 15.58 11.19
C LEU A 83 -34.13 16.40 10.90
N CYS A 84 -34.67 16.27 9.69
CA CYS A 84 -35.77 17.11 9.19
C CYS A 84 -37.14 16.43 9.28
N GLY A 85 -37.26 15.31 10.00
CA GLY A 85 -38.52 14.59 10.21
C GLY A 85 -39.34 15.14 11.37
N THR A 86 -40.64 15.31 11.15
CA THR A 86 -41.63 15.41 12.24
C THR A 86 -42.01 14.00 12.70
N GLU A 87 -42.36 13.85 13.99
CA GLU A 87 -42.70 12.56 14.63
C GLU A 87 -43.87 11.79 13.97
N GLU A 88 -44.61 12.41 13.04
CA GLU A 88 -45.74 11.84 12.33
C GLU A 88 -45.41 11.59 10.84
N GLY A 89 -44.98 10.37 10.52
CA GLY A 89 -44.95 9.82 9.16
C GLY A 89 -43.60 9.92 8.42
N SER A 90 -43.11 8.78 7.95
CA SER A 90 -41.90 8.66 7.13
C SER A 90 -42.09 9.23 5.72
N PHE A 91 -41.98 10.55 5.57
CA PHE A 91 -41.96 11.22 4.26
C PHE A 91 -40.65 11.00 3.48
N PHE A 92 -39.66 10.36 4.10
CA PHE A 92 -38.33 10.15 3.54
C PHE A 92 -38.01 8.66 3.46
N THR A 93 -37.66 8.21 2.26
CA THR A 93 -37.09 6.89 1.99
C THR A 93 -35.71 7.09 1.37
N PHE A 94 -34.69 6.50 1.96
CA PHE A 94 -33.34 6.53 1.38
C PHE A 94 -33.30 5.62 0.16
N ASP A 95 -33.25 6.20 -1.05
CA ASP A 95 -33.12 5.44 -2.29
C ASP A 95 -31.64 5.32 -2.68
N GLU A 96 -31.06 4.16 -2.39
CA GLU A 96 -29.66 3.84 -2.72
C GLU A 96 -29.39 3.92 -4.23
N THR A 97 -30.38 3.62 -5.07
CA THR A 97 -30.20 3.62 -6.53
C THR A 97 -29.99 5.02 -7.08
N VAL A 98 -30.62 6.03 -6.46
CA VAL A 98 -30.43 7.44 -6.82
C VAL A 98 -29.05 7.92 -6.39
N THR A 99 -28.61 7.55 -5.19
CA THR A 99 -27.27 7.85 -4.68
C THR A 99 -26.18 7.29 -5.59
N ILE A 100 -26.30 6.01 -6.00
CA ILE A 100 -25.36 5.36 -6.92
C ILE A 100 -25.34 6.05 -8.30
N LYS A 101 -26.51 6.44 -8.84
CA LYS A 101 -26.59 7.18 -10.10
C LYS A 101 -25.93 8.56 -9.99
N CYS A 102 -26.11 9.27 -8.87
CA CYS A 102 -25.45 10.54 -8.62
C CYS A 102 -23.93 10.36 -8.54
N LEU A 103 -23.46 9.34 -7.82
CA LEU A 103 -22.05 9.00 -7.70
C LEU A 103 -21.41 8.74 -9.07
N ASN A 104 -22.03 7.91 -9.91
CA ASN A 104 -21.51 7.62 -11.26
C ASN A 104 -21.42 8.88 -12.14
N LYS A 105 -22.40 9.78 -12.06
CA LYS A 105 -22.35 11.08 -12.79
C LYS A 105 -21.21 11.98 -12.31
N ILE A 106 -21.00 12.04 -11.00
CA ILE A 106 -19.93 12.83 -10.40
C ILE A 106 -18.58 12.26 -10.82
N TRP A 107 -18.42 10.95 -10.70
CA TRP A 107 -17.18 10.26 -11.00
C TRP A 107 -16.72 10.51 -12.44
N HIS A 108 -17.65 10.43 -13.39
CA HIS A 108 -17.35 10.71 -14.79
C HIS A 108 -16.80 12.13 -15.01
N CYS A 109 -17.25 13.13 -14.25
CA CYS A 109 -16.68 14.48 -14.31
C CYS A 109 -15.32 14.59 -13.61
N VAL A 110 -15.18 13.98 -12.43
CA VAL A 110 -13.95 14.06 -11.61
C VAL A 110 -12.76 13.40 -12.31
N MET A 111 -12.99 12.31 -13.05
CA MET A 111 -11.95 11.65 -13.84
C MET A 111 -11.39 12.51 -14.98
N LEU A 112 -12.19 13.45 -15.49
CA LEU A 112 -11.77 14.33 -16.60
C LEU A 112 -10.96 15.54 -16.12
N TRP A 113 -10.91 15.80 -14.81
CA TRP A 113 -10.11 16.89 -14.26
C TRP A 113 -8.62 16.59 -14.32
N GLU A 114 -7.81 17.62 -14.48
CA GLU A 114 -6.36 17.52 -14.34
C GLU A 114 -6.00 17.40 -12.85
N HIS A 115 -5.18 16.41 -12.51
CA HIS A 115 -4.81 16.11 -11.12
C HIS A 115 -3.33 16.33 -10.89
N THR A 116 -3.00 16.99 -9.78
CA THR A 116 -1.65 17.00 -9.23
C THR A 116 -1.35 15.68 -8.51
N PRO A 117 -0.08 15.34 -8.26
CA PRO A 117 0.27 14.09 -7.57
C PRO A 117 -0.45 13.90 -6.21
N HIS A 118 -0.73 15.01 -5.51
CA HIS A 118 -1.45 14.98 -4.23
C HIS A 118 -2.96 14.71 -4.40
N THR A 119 -3.62 15.35 -5.37
CA THR A 119 -5.04 15.11 -5.63
C THR A 119 -5.27 13.74 -6.26
N HIS A 120 -4.37 13.29 -7.14
CA HIS A 120 -4.40 11.95 -7.75
C HIS A 120 -4.32 10.85 -6.71
N LYS A 121 -3.43 10.98 -5.72
CA LYS A 121 -3.35 10.04 -4.60
C LYS A 121 -4.68 9.93 -3.85
N GLN A 122 -5.31 11.05 -3.52
CA GLN A 122 -6.59 11.06 -2.80
C GLN A 122 -7.74 10.53 -3.65
N LEU A 123 -7.73 10.86 -4.94
CA LEU A 123 -8.67 10.32 -5.92
C LEU A 123 -8.62 8.79 -5.93
N LEU A 124 -7.43 8.19 -5.96
CA LEU A 124 -7.27 6.74 -5.91
C LEU A 124 -7.78 6.14 -4.60
N ILE A 125 -7.54 6.77 -3.45
CA ILE A 125 -8.07 6.27 -2.16
C ILE A 125 -9.60 6.23 -2.18
N VAL A 126 -10.24 7.35 -2.53
CA VAL A 126 -11.71 7.46 -2.63
C VAL A 126 -12.25 6.47 -3.65
N MET A 127 -11.59 6.32 -4.78
CA MET A 127 -11.97 5.40 -5.83
C MET A 127 -11.99 3.95 -5.33
N LEU A 128 -10.91 3.50 -4.71
CA LEU A 128 -10.76 2.10 -4.26
C LEU A 128 -11.74 1.74 -3.16
N GLU A 129 -11.96 2.64 -2.21
CA GLU A 129 -12.77 2.37 -1.02
C GLU A 129 -14.27 2.61 -1.23
N LYS A 130 -14.63 3.61 -2.05
CA LYS A 130 -16.03 4.07 -2.17
C LYS A 130 -16.61 3.89 -3.56
N VAL A 131 -15.85 4.13 -4.61
CA VAL A 131 -16.43 4.24 -5.96
C VAL A 131 -16.47 2.88 -6.66
N LEU A 132 -15.37 2.13 -6.60
CA LEU A 132 -15.18 0.86 -7.29
C LEU A 132 -16.32 -0.16 -7.11
N PRO A 133 -16.89 -0.39 -5.90
CA PRO A 133 -17.99 -1.34 -5.74
C PRO A 133 -19.33 -0.88 -6.34
N HIS A 134 -19.48 0.39 -6.70
CA HIS A 134 -20.76 0.97 -7.17
C HIS A 134 -20.72 1.45 -8.62
N LEU A 135 -19.61 1.23 -9.33
CA LEU A 135 -19.47 1.59 -10.74
C LEU A 135 -20.31 0.67 -11.61
N GLU A 136 -21.12 1.25 -12.52
CA GLU A 136 -21.90 0.48 -13.48
C GLU A 136 -21.01 -0.29 -14.47
N LYS A 137 -19.86 0.28 -14.83
CA LYS A 137 -18.87 -0.31 -15.75
C LYS A 137 -17.44 -0.14 -15.21
N PRO A 138 -17.01 -0.98 -14.26
CA PRO A 138 -15.68 -0.88 -13.64
C PRO A 138 -14.52 -1.06 -14.64
N LEU A 139 -14.73 -1.75 -15.76
CA LEU A 139 -13.71 -1.99 -16.79
C LEU A 139 -13.23 -0.70 -17.49
N LEU A 140 -14.03 0.37 -17.50
CA LEU A 140 -13.61 1.66 -18.08
C LEU A 140 -12.49 2.32 -17.27
N LEU A 141 -12.29 1.88 -16.03
CA LEU A 141 -11.26 2.38 -15.14
C LEU A 141 -9.87 1.81 -15.45
N THR A 142 -9.79 0.73 -16.24
CA THR A 142 -8.53 0.02 -16.50
C THR A 142 -7.49 0.94 -17.13
N ASP A 143 -7.85 1.73 -18.14
CA ASP A 143 -6.92 2.64 -18.82
C ASP A 143 -6.36 3.69 -17.84
N PHE A 144 -7.24 4.32 -17.04
CA PHE A 144 -6.82 5.28 -16.02
C PHE A 144 -5.91 4.66 -14.96
N LEU A 145 -6.20 3.43 -14.52
CA LEU A 145 -5.35 2.72 -13.57
C LEU A 145 -3.99 2.34 -14.16
N MET A 146 -3.94 1.99 -15.44
CA MET A 146 -2.69 1.73 -16.16
C MET A 146 -1.84 2.99 -16.24
N ASP A 147 -2.43 4.13 -16.63
CA ASP A 147 -1.72 5.41 -16.66
C ASP A 147 -1.22 5.79 -15.25
N SER A 148 -2.05 5.57 -14.22
CA SER A 148 -1.70 5.83 -12.82
C SER A 148 -0.56 4.92 -12.31
N LEU A 149 -0.40 3.73 -12.89
CA LEU A 149 0.65 2.77 -12.54
C LEU A 149 2.01 3.21 -13.11
N ASP A 150 2.03 3.97 -14.21
CA ASP A 150 3.24 4.50 -14.84
C ASP A 150 3.77 5.78 -14.18
N VAL A 151 2.95 6.50 -13.41
CA VAL A 151 3.37 7.67 -12.62
C VAL A 151 4.43 7.31 -11.55
N GLY A 152 4.40 6.08 -11.04
CA GLY A 152 5.34 5.60 -10.01
C GLY A 152 5.00 6.08 -8.58
N GLY A 153 5.81 5.66 -7.61
CA GLY A 153 5.66 6.03 -6.19
C GLY A 153 4.34 5.59 -5.54
N PRO A 154 3.80 6.33 -4.56
CA PRO A 154 2.58 5.95 -3.84
C PRO A 154 1.32 5.80 -4.70
N VAL A 155 1.25 6.54 -5.81
CA VAL A 155 0.12 6.50 -6.75
C VAL A 155 0.08 5.14 -7.45
N SER A 156 1.23 4.65 -7.91
CA SER A 156 1.37 3.34 -8.55
C SER A 156 0.94 2.18 -7.63
N LEU A 157 1.26 2.26 -6.34
CA LEU A 157 0.86 1.26 -5.33
C LEU A 157 -0.65 1.20 -5.12
N LEU A 158 -1.31 2.35 -5.05
CA LEU A 158 -2.77 2.42 -4.95
C LEU A 158 -3.42 1.94 -6.26
N ALA A 159 -2.85 2.31 -7.40
CA ALA A 159 -3.36 1.88 -8.71
C ALA A 159 -3.28 0.35 -8.87
N LEU A 160 -2.17 -0.27 -8.45
CA LEU A 160 -1.99 -1.72 -8.45
C LEU A 160 -3.08 -2.44 -7.65
N GLN A 161 -3.48 -1.89 -6.49
CA GLN A 161 -4.57 -2.44 -5.70
C GLN A 161 -5.92 -2.36 -6.44
N GLY A 162 -6.18 -1.25 -7.14
CA GLY A 162 -7.39 -1.11 -7.96
C GLY A 162 -7.43 -2.14 -9.07
N LEU A 163 -6.30 -2.32 -9.73
CA LEU A 163 -6.15 -3.33 -10.77
C LEU A 163 -6.34 -4.73 -10.20
N PHE A 164 -5.80 -5.02 -9.01
CA PHE A 164 -6.02 -6.29 -8.33
C PHE A 164 -7.51 -6.56 -8.09
N ASN A 165 -8.24 -5.59 -7.55
CA ASN A 165 -9.67 -5.76 -7.33
C ASN A 165 -10.42 -6.00 -8.64
N LEU A 166 -10.07 -5.29 -9.72
CA LEU A 166 -10.66 -5.52 -11.06
C LEU A 166 -10.33 -6.92 -11.62
N ILE A 167 -9.12 -7.41 -11.41
CA ILE A 167 -8.71 -8.76 -11.82
C ILE A 167 -9.53 -9.81 -11.05
N GLN A 168 -9.66 -9.65 -9.73
CA GLN A 168 -10.35 -10.61 -8.88
C GLN A 168 -11.88 -10.61 -9.11
N THR A 169 -12.50 -9.44 -9.27
CA THR A 169 -13.96 -9.32 -9.35
C THR A 169 -14.50 -9.35 -10.77
N HIS A 170 -13.75 -8.83 -11.74
CA HIS A 170 -14.19 -8.69 -13.14
C HIS A 170 -13.36 -9.52 -14.13
N ASN A 171 -12.48 -10.42 -13.65
CA ASN A 171 -11.66 -11.31 -14.48
C ASN A 171 -10.88 -10.57 -15.58
N LEU A 172 -10.34 -9.40 -15.25
CA LEU A 172 -9.51 -8.64 -16.17
C LEU A 172 -8.21 -9.42 -16.46
N ASN A 173 -7.92 -9.67 -17.75
CA ASN A 173 -6.66 -10.27 -18.16
C ASN A 173 -5.61 -9.17 -18.38
N TYR A 174 -4.73 -8.96 -17.40
CA TYR A 174 -3.56 -8.08 -17.55
C TYR A 174 -2.26 -8.90 -17.67
N PRO A 175 -1.73 -9.10 -18.90
CA PRO A 175 -0.61 -10.02 -19.13
C PRO A 175 0.70 -9.57 -18.49
N ASN A 176 0.90 -8.26 -18.32
CA ASN A 176 2.16 -7.68 -17.84
C ASN A 176 2.16 -7.34 -16.34
N ILE A 177 1.21 -7.88 -15.56
CA ILE A 177 1.08 -7.52 -14.14
C ILE A 177 2.35 -7.83 -13.37
N PHE A 178 2.95 -8.99 -13.62
CA PHE A 178 4.14 -9.43 -12.88
C PHE A 178 5.37 -8.66 -13.29
N VAL A 179 5.50 -8.25 -14.55
CA VAL A 179 6.59 -7.37 -15.01
C VAL A 179 6.52 -6.05 -14.27
N LYS A 180 5.31 -5.46 -14.18
CA LYS A 180 5.14 -4.19 -13.50
C LYS A 180 5.33 -4.33 -11.98
N LEU A 181 4.75 -5.34 -11.36
CA LEU A 181 4.97 -5.64 -9.94
C LEU A 181 6.45 -5.85 -9.62
N TYR A 182 7.17 -6.57 -10.48
CA TYR A 182 8.61 -6.78 -10.36
C TYR A 182 9.36 -5.46 -10.45
N SER A 183 9.02 -4.58 -11.39
CA SER A 183 9.63 -3.25 -11.53
C SER A 183 9.35 -2.31 -10.35
N MET A 184 8.28 -2.55 -9.59
CA MET A 184 8.00 -1.73 -8.40
C MET A 184 8.97 -2.04 -7.26
N PHE A 185 9.59 -3.23 -7.25
CA PHE A 185 10.58 -3.65 -6.25
C PHE A 185 11.93 -2.92 -6.44
N GLU A 186 11.97 -1.65 -6.04
CA GLU A 186 13.13 -0.78 -6.02
C GLU A 186 13.50 -0.36 -4.57
N PRO A 187 14.75 0.08 -4.32
CA PRO A 187 15.19 0.50 -2.99
C PRO A 187 14.32 1.60 -2.36
N GLU A 188 13.69 2.45 -3.19
CA GLU A 188 12.84 3.56 -2.73
C GLU A 188 11.60 3.10 -1.94
N ILE A 189 11.13 1.86 -2.12
CA ILE A 189 9.93 1.35 -1.44
C ILE A 189 10.08 1.42 0.07
N PHE A 190 11.26 1.14 0.62
CA PHE A 190 11.46 1.03 2.06
C PHE A 190 11.17 2.34 2.81
N HIS A 191 11.25 3.47 2.09
CA HIS A 191 10.92 4.79 2.62
C HIS A 191 9.45 5.18 2.43
N THR A 192 8.67 4.37 1.72
CA THR A 192 7.25 4.65 1.48
C THR A 192 6.38 4.16 2.62
N LYS A 193 5.36 4.96 2.98
CA LYS A 193 4.34 4.58 3.97
C LYS A 193 3.47 3.40 3.54
N TYR A 194 3.52 3.02 2.26
CA TYR A 194 2.63 2.02 1.66
C TYR A 194 3.34 0.68 1.39
N LYS A 195 4.58 0.50 1.88
CA LYS A 195 5.35 -0.75 1.72
C LYS A 195 4.64 -1.98 2.27
N ALA A 196 3.98 -1.86 3.43
CA ALA A 196 3.19 -2.93 4.04
C ALA A 196 2.14 -3.46 3.05
N ARG A 197 1.47 -2.53 2.36
CA ARG A 197 0.45 -2.85 1.36
C ARG A 197 1.05 -3.50 0.12
N LEU A 198 2.22 -3.05 -0.35
CA LEU A 198 2.91 -3.69 -1.47
C LEU A 198 3.25 -5.15 -1.15
N PHE A 199 3.86 -5.42 0.00
CA PHE A 199 4.20 -6.78 0.41
C PHE A 199 2.97 -7.66 0.56
N PHE A 200 1.90 -7.14 1.17
CA PHE A 200 0.63 -7.86 1.27
C PHE A 200 0.05 -8.22 -0.11
N LEU A 201 -0.03 -7.25 -1.03
CA LEU A 201 -0.53 -7.49 -2.38
C LEU A 201 0.38 -8.46 -3.15
N SER A 202 1.69 -8.33 -2.99
CA SER A 202 2.67 -9.20 -3.65
C SER A 202 2.58 -10.64 -3.16
N ASP A 203 2.38 -10.86 -1.85
CA ASP A 203 2.18 -12.18 -1.29
C ASP A 203 0.92 -12.83 -1.87
N LEU A 204 -0.15 -12.04 -1.99
CA LEU A 204 -1.40 -12.48 -2.59
C LEU A 204 -1.25 -12.81 -4.08
N PHE A 205 -0.57 -11.97 -4.87
CA PHE A 205 -0.30 -12.24 -6.30
C PHE A 205 0.56 -13.49 -6.50
N LEU A 206 1.60 -13.66 -5.68
CA LEU A 206 2.53 -14.79 -5.76
C LEU A 206 2.01 -16.05 -5.06
N SER A 207 0.83 -16.01 -4.45
CA SER A 207 0.14 -17.21 -3.94
C SER A 207 -0.54 -18.03 -5.05
N SER A 208 -0.63 -17.49 -6.26
CA SER A 208 -1.25 -18.18 -7.40
C SER A 208 -0.47 -19.43 -7.79
N THR A 209 -1.19 -20.55 -7.97
CA THR A 209 -0.62 -21.86 -8.29
C THR A 209 -0.11 -21.98 -9.72
N HIS A 210 -0.56 -21.11 -10.63
CA HIS A 210 -0.25 -21.19 -12.07
C HIS A 210 0.99 -20.38 -12.49
N LEU A 211 1.80 -19.95 -11.52
CA LEU A 211 2.99 -19.14 -11.82
C LEU A 211 4.17 -20.01 -12.24
N PRO A 212 4.92 -19.63 -13.28
CA PRO A 212 6.15 -20.32 -13.65
C PRO A 212 7.21 -20.10 -12.57
N GLU A 213 7.92 -21.17 -12.19
CA GLU A 213 8.91 -21.11 -11.10
C GLU A 213 10.02 -20.08 -11.36
N ASN A 214 10.43 -19.88 -12.62
CA ASN A 214 11.41 -18.87 -13.01
C ASN A 214 11.00 -17.44 -12.63
N LEU A 215 9.70 -17.12 -12.72
CA LEU A 215 9.17 -15.82 -12.35
C LEU A 215 9.26 -15.64 -10.83
N VAL A 216 8.83 -16.64 -10.06
CA VAL A 216 8.88 -16.59 -8.59
C VAL A 216 10.32 -16.53 -8.09
N ALA A 217 11.24 -17.26 -8.73
CA ALA A 217 12.68 -17.19 -8.44
C ALA A 217 13.24 -15.77 -8.67
N ALA A 218 12.79 -15.07 -9.72
CA ALA A 218 13.19 -13.68 -9.98
C ALA A 218 12.75 -12.74 -8.84
N PHE A 219 11.50 -12.86 -8.38
CA PHE A 219 11.03 -12.10 -7.22
C PHE A 219 11.83 -12.42 -5.95
N ALA A 220 12.06 -13.71 -5.66
CA ALA A 220 12.84 -14.12 -4.49
C ALA A 220 14.26 -13.55 -4.51
N LYS A 221 14.95 -13.63 -5.65
CA LYS A 221 16.31 -13.12 -5.82
C LYS A 221 16.39 -11.59 -5.78
N ARG A 222 15.45 -10.88 -6.41
CA ARG A 222 15.36 -9.41 -6.32
C ARG A 222 15.15 -8.96 -4.88
N LEU A 223 14.21 -9.57 -4.16
CA LEU A 223 13.97 -9.29 -2.75
C LEU A 223 15.19 -9.58 -1.89
N ALA A 224 15.92 -10.67 -2.15
CA ALA A 224 17.15 -11.00 -1.43
C ALA A 224 18.24 -9.93 -1.62
N ARG A 225 18.42 -9.40 -2.85
CA ARG A 225 19.33 -8.27 -3.10
C ARG A 225 18.87 -6.99 -2.41
N LEU A 226 17.58 -6.68 -2.45
CA LEU A 226 17.03 -5.52 -1.75
C LEU A 226 17.18 -5.61 -0.23
N ALA A 227 17.14 -6.81 0.34
CA ALA A 227 17.34 -7.04 1.77
C ALA A 227 18.72 -6.60 2.27
N LEU A 228 19.73 -6.49 1.40
CA LEU A 228 21.05 -5.98 1.77
C LEU A 228 21.05 -4.47 2.08
N ILE A 229 20.08 -3.72 1.53
CA ILE A 229 19.95 -2.27 1.67
C ILE A 229 18.79 -1.92 2.62
N ALA A 230 17.90 -2.88 2.86
CA ALA A 230 16.67 -2.67 3.61
C ALA A 230 16.89 -2.36 5.11
N PRO A 231 15.99 -1.59 5.73
CA PRO A 231 15.91 -1.46 7.18
C PRO A 231 15.69 -2.80 7.89
N SER A 232 16.12 -2.89 9.15
CA SER A 232 16.08 -4.14 9.92
C SER A 232 14.71 -4.79 10.07
N GLU A 233 13.63 -3.99 10.14
CA GLU A 233 12.25 -4.48 10.18
C GLU A 233 11.86 -5.19 8.88
N ASP A 234 12.23 -4.59 7.74
CA ASP A 234 11.88 -5.06 6.41
C ASP A 234 12.67 -6.31 6.04
N ILE A 235 13.92 -6.44 6.50
CA ILE A 235 14.72 -7.66 6.28
C ILE A 235 14.00 -8.88 6.86
N ILE A 236 13.41 -8.75 8.06
CA ILE A 236 12.69 -9.87 8.70
C ILE A 236 11.47 -10.26 7.86
N VAL A 237 10.73 -9.27 7.35
CA VAL A 237 9.58 -9.50 6.45
C VAL A 237 10.04 -10.19 5.17
N ILE A 238 11.11 -9.69 4.53
CA ILE A 238 11.65 -10.24 3.28
C ILE A 238 12.12 -11.69 3.46
N CYS A 239 12.87 -12.00 4.53
CA CYS A 239 13.31 -13.37 4.80
C CYS A 239 12.13 -14.35 4.90
N LYS A 240 11.07 -13.96 5.62
CA LYS A 240 9.86 -14.78 5.74
C LYS A 240 9.08 -14.88 4.43
N PHE A 241 9.01 -13.78 3.68
CA PHE A 241 8.38 -13.72 2.37
C PHE A 241 9.06 -14.69 1.39
N ILE A 242 10.39 -14.63 1.29
CA ILE A 242 11.18 -15.56 0.46
C ILE A 242 10.99 -16.99 0.95
N GLY A 243 10.98 -17.21 2.26
CA GLY A 243 10.68 -18.50 2.85
C GLY A 243 9.32 -19.05 2.41
N ASN A 244 8.26 -18.24 2.45
CA ASN A 244 6.93 -18.62 1.98
C ASN A 244 6.94 -18.96 0.48
N LEU A 245 7.64 -18.20 -0.36
CA LEU A 245 7.78 -18.51 -1.79
C LEU A 245 8.43 -19.88 -2.02
N ILE A 246 9.48 -20.22 -1.26
CA ILE A 246 10.18 -21.51 -1.37
C ILE A 246 9.30 -22.66 -0.85
N LEU A 247 8.46 -22.41 0.16
CA LEU A 247 7.48 -23.38 0.66
C LEU A 247 6.41 -23.70 -0.40
N ARG A 248 5.89 -22.67 -1.07
CA ARG A 248 4.86 -22.81 -2.13
C ARG A 248 5.42 -23.46 -3.40
N HIS A 249 6.66 -23.13 -3.76
CA HIS A 249 7.30 -23.58 -5.00
C HIS A 249 8.59 -24.37 -4.69
N PRO A 250 8.51 -25.70 -4.58
CA PRO A 250 9.65 -26.52 -4.18
C PRO A 250 10.81 -26.51 -5.19
N GLY A 251 10.58 -26.14 -6.46
CA GLY A 251 11.64 -25.96 -7.45
C GLY A 251 12.66 -24.87 -7.07
N LEU A 252 12.26 -23.88 -6.27
CA LEU A 252 13.17 -22.82 -5.79
C LEU A 252 14.18 -23.32 -4.76
N LYS A 253 14.07 -24.56 -4.25
CA LYS A 253 15.07 -25.14 -3.35
C LYS A 253 16.46 -25.22 -4.00
N CYS A 254 16.53 -25.25 -5.34
CA CYS A 254 17.80 -25.18 -6.07
C CYS A 254 18.58 -23.87 -5.80
N LEU A 255 17.89 -22.78 -5.44
CA LEU A 255 18.51 -21.50 -5.08
C LEU A 255 19.24 -21.55 -3.74
N LEU A 256 18.81 -22.46 -2.85
CA LEU A 256 19.43 -22.69 -1.54
C LEU A 256 20.57 -23.70 -1.64
N ASN A 257 20.36 -24.78 -2.38
CA ASN A 257 21.37 -25.82 -2.59
C ASN A 257 21.26 -26.36 -4.02
N ASN A 258 22.25 -26.03 -4.84
CA ASN A 258 22.36 -26.55 -6.19
C ASN A 258 23.44 -27.65 -6.24
N PRO A 259 23.06 -28.94 -6.31
CA PRO A 259 24.01 -30.05 -6.31
C PRO A 259 24.84 -30.11 -7.60
N ASN A 260 24.40 -29.45 -8.67
CA ASN A 260 25.02 -29.47 -9.99
C ASN A 260 25.91 -28.24 -10.25
N CYS A 261 26.07 -27.34 -9.27
CA CYS A 261 26.85 -26.12 -9.43
C CYS A 261 28.33 -26.41 -9.19
N SER A 262 29.10 -26.59 -10.27
CA SER A 262 30.54 -26.39 -10.25
C SER A 262 30.82 -24.93 -9.92
N ALA A 263 31.73 -24.66 -8.98
CA ALA A 263 32.05 -23.33 -8.43
C ALA A 263 31.89 -22.20 -9.47
N ALA A 264 30.72 -21.56 -9.46
CA ALA A 264 30.40 -20.51 -10.42
C ALA A 264 31.17 -19.25 -9.99
N ASN A 265 32.15 -18.84 -10.78
CA ASN A 265 32.95 -17.64 -10.51
C ASN A 265 32.13 -16.34 -10.64
N THR A 266 30.90 -16.38 -11.16
CA THR A 266 30.06 -15.20 -11.39
C THR A 266 28.59 -15.56 -11.29
N ASP A 267 27.82 -14.72 -10.58
CA ASP A 267 26.36 -14.83 -10.47
C ASP A 267 25.70 -14.48 -11.82
N PRO A 268 24.89 -15.37 -12.44
CA PRO A 268 24.20 -15.09 -13.70
C PRO A 268 23.00 -14.14 -13.58
N TYR A 269 22.54 -13.81 -12.36
CA TYR A 269 21.34 -13.00 -12.17
C TYR A 269 21.54 -11.51 -12.47
N ILE A 270 20.65 -10.95 -13.30
CA ILE A 270 20.65 -9.55 -13.75
C ILE A 270 19.60 -8.76 -12.96
N MET A 271 20.03 -7.78 -12.16
CA MET A 271 19.14 -7.00 -11.30
C MET A 271 18.36 -5.94 -12.07
N GLU A 272 18.96 -5.38 -13.11
CA GLU A 272 18.48 -4.26 -13.91
C GLU A 272 17.41 -4.68 -14.92
N GLU A 273 17.28 -5.99 -15.16
CA GLU A 273 16.30 -6.56 -16.07
C GLU A 273 14.88 -6.29 -15.56
N ARG A 274 13.99 -5.84 -16.43
CA ARG A 274 12.59 -5.52 -16.07
C ARG A 274 11.68 -6.70 -16.23
N ASP A 275 11.99 -7.64 -17.12
CA ASP A 275 11.22 -8.86 -17.27
C ASP A 275 11.73 -9.94 -16.29
N PRO A 276 10.93 -10.37 -15.30
CA PRO A 276 11.35 -11.39 -14.34
C PRO A 276 11.76 -12.69 -15.03
N LEU A 277 11.16 -13.05 -16.16
CA LEU A 277 11.47 -14.29 -16.89
C LEU A 277 12.85 -14.28 -17.54
N ARG A 278 13.43 -13.09 -17.79
CA ARG A 278 14.73 -12.90 -18.44
C ARG A 278 15.86 -12.59 -17.47
N SER A 279 15.57 -12.56 -16.17
CA SER A 279 16.55 -12.22 -15.13
C SER A 279 17.56 -13.32 -14.82
N TYR A 280 17.36 -14.55 -15.31
CA TYR A 280 18.20 -15.73 -15.03
C TYR A 280 18.34 -16.07 -13.54
N ALA A 281 17.34 -15.73 -12.72
CA ALA A 281 17.36 -15.97 -11.29
C ALA A 281 17.44 -17.45 -10.89
N MET A 282 16.81 -18.35 -11.65
CA MET A 282 16.81 -19.80 -11.35
C MET A 282 18.21 -20.42 -11.41
N SER A 283 19.11 -19.86 -12.23
CA SER A 283 20.51 -20.29 -12.33
C SER A 283 21.44 -19.66 -11.28
N SER A 284 20.92 -18.77 -10.43
CA SER A 284 21.65 -18.11 -9.34
C SER A 284 21.48 -18.86 -8.02
N SER A 285 22.20 -18.42 -6.97
CA SER A 285 21.97 -18.81 -5.58
C SER A 285 21.61 -17.60 -4.71
N LEU A 286 21.12 -17.83 -3.49
CA LEU A 286 20.69 -16.78 -2.54
C LEU A 286 21.78 -16.44 -1.51
N TRP A 287 22.97 -16.04 -1.97
CA TRP A 287 24.08 -15.65 -1.09
C TRP A 287 23.75 -14.47 -0.17
N GLU A 288 22.83 -13.60 -0.60
CA GLU A 288 22.42 -12.45 0.19
C GLU A 288 21.81 -12.88 1.53
N LEU A 289 21.02 -13.95 1.56
CA LEU A 289 20.47 -14.49 2.80
C LEU A 289 21.54 -15.11 3.70
N GLU A 290 22.56 -15.75 3.13
CA GLU A 290 23.70 -16.28 3.89
C GLU A 290 24.49 -15.15 4.56
N THR A 291 24.73 -14.04 3.85
CA THR A 291 25.40 -12.88 4.45
C THR A 291 24.57 -12.27 5.59
N LEU A 292 23.24 -12.23 5.46
CA LEU A 292 22.34 -11.71 6.49
C LEU A 292 22.31 -12.56 7.77
N GLN A 293 22.81 -13.81 7.76
CA GLN A 293 22.98 -14.61 8.98
C GLN A 293 23.97 -14.00 9.97
N HIS A 294 24.87 -13.13 9.49
CA HIS A 294 25.88 -12.44 10.28
C HIS A 294 25.49 -10.98 10.59
N HIS A 295 24.19 -10.64 10.48
CA HIS A 295 23.68 -9.31 10.76
C HIS A 295 23.84 -8.93 12.24
N VAL A 296 24.12 -7.64 12.50
CA VAL A 296 24.37 -7.09 13.85
C VAL A 296 23.20 -7.36 14.80
N LEU A 297 21.97 -7.27 14.30
CA LEU A 297 20.78 -7.59 15.08
C LEU A 297 20.49 -9.11 15.09
N PRO A 298 20.40 -9.75 16.26
CA PRO A 298 20.20 -11.19 16.37
C PRO A 298 18.85 -11.66 15.82
N ASN A 299 17.80 -10.82 15.90
CA ASN A 299 16.49 -11.16 15.34
C ASN A 299 16.53 -11.31 13.82
N VAL A 300 17.30 -10.45 13.13
CA VAL A 300 17.49 -10.50 11.68
C VAL A 300 18.33 -11.71 11.29
N ALA A 301 19.45 -11.92 11.99
CA ALA A 301 20.31 -13.09 11.80
C ALA A 301 19.53 -14.40 11.97
N ASN A 302 18.69 -14.50 13.01
CA ASN A 302 17.84 -15.66 13.23
C ASN A 302 16.75 -15.81 12.16
N ALA A 303 16.20 -14.71 11.66
CA ALA A 303 15.24 -14.76 10.56
C ALA A 303 15.87 -15.30 9.26
N ALA A 304 17.15 -15.03 8.99
CA ALA A 304 17.87 -15.52 7.81
C ALA A 304 18.36 -16.98 7.94
N LYS A 305 18.52 -17.50 9.17
CA LYS A 305 18.99 -18.88 9.43
C LYS A 305 18.05 -19.98 8.93
N PHE A 306 16.82 -19.66 8.52
CA PHE A 306 15.88 -20.64 7.98
C PHE A 306 16.45 -21.42 6.78
N ILE A 307 17.39 -20.83 6.03
CA ILE A 307 18.02 -21.47 4.87
C ILE A 307 18.89 -22.69 5.26
N ASN A 308 19.43 -22.73 6.48
CA ASN A 308 20.25 -23.83 6.99
C ASN A 308 19.42 -24.88 7.75
N ALA A 309 18.17 -24.57 8.06
CA ALA A 309 17.28 -25.41 8.84
C ALA A 309 16.26 -26.10 7.92
N PRO A 310 15.67 -27.24 8.35
CA PRO A 310 14.54 -27.80 7.63
C PRO A 310 13.39 -26.78 7.61
N LEU A 311 12.88 -26.51 6.41
CA LEU A 311 11.78 -25.58 6.20
C LEU A 311 10.53 -26.04 6.99
N PRO A 312 9.77 -25.11 7.59
CA PRO A 312 8.57 -25.45 8.34
C PRO A 312 7.48 -26.01 7.43
N ARG A 313 6.50 -26.70 8.02
CA ARG A 313 5.33 -27.21 7.27
C ARG A 313 4.27 -26.15 6.99
N VAL A 314 4.29 -25.06 7.76
CA VAL A 314 3.28 -24.00 7.73
C VAL A 314 3.95 -22.69 7.36
N GLU A 315 3.27 -21.90 6.54
CA GLU A 315 3.73 -20.57 6.13
C GLU A 315 3.83 -19.60 7.32
N TRP A 316 4.74 -18.65 7.20
CA TRP A 316 4.85 -17.55 8.14
C TRP A 316 3.75 -16.51 7.87
N ASP A 317 3.04 -16.10 8.92
CA ASP A 317 2.08 -14.99 8.85
C ASP A 317 2.81 -13.64 8.69
N LEU A 318 2.69 -13.04 7.51
CA LEU A 318 3.29 -11.75 7.19
C LEU A 318 2.45 -10.58 7.72
N GLY A 319 1.13 -10.72 7.83
CA GLY A 319 0.23 -9.59 8.14
C GLY A 319 0.61 -8.86 9.42
N LYS A 320 0.87 -9.62 10.50
CA LYS A 320 1.28 -9.07 11.81
C LYS A 320 2.67 -8.43 11.81
N MET A 321 3.53 -8.80 10.86
CA MET A 321 4.91 -8.32 10.78
C MET A 321 5.02 -7.05 9.96
N LEU A 322 4.11 -6.84 9.00
CA LEU A 322 4.11 -5.68 8.11
C LEU A 322 3.81 -4.37 8.82
N ASP A 323 3.12 -4.42 9.96
CA ASP A 323 2.80 -3.25 10.79
C ASP A 323 3.91 -2.93 11.81
N SER A 324 4.90 -3.81 11.98
CA SER A 324 5.96 -3.62 12.97
C SER A 324 6.98 -2.58 12.48
N THR A 325 7.26 -1.60 13.32
CA THR A 325 8.26 -0.55 13.08
C THR A 325 9.54 -0.79 13.88
N GLY A 326 10.60 -0.06 13.54
CA GLY A 326 11.89 -0.12 14.22
C GLY A 326 11.77 0.31 15.67
N ASP A 327 10.87 1.25 15.95
CA ASP A 327 10.52 1.69 17.30
C ASP A 327 9.92 0.52 18.10
N ASP A 328 9.04 -0.29 17.49
CA ASP A 328 8.49 -1.49 18.15
C ASP A 328 9.57 -2.53 18.45
N ILE A 329 10.54 -2.70 17.54
CA ILE A 329 11.68 -3.60 17.74
C ILE A 329 12.51 -3.12 18.94
N PHE A 330 12.78 -1.82 19.01
CA PHE A 330 13.53 -1.20 20.09
C PHE A 330 12.78 -1.31 21.43
N ASP A 331 11.52 -0.93 21.47
CA ASP A 331 10.66 -0.99 22.66
C ASP A 331 10.54 -2.41 23.20
N ARG A 332 10.45 -3.41 22.31
CA ARG A 332 10.45 -4.81 22.70
C ARG A 332 11.77 -5.22 23.35
N GLU A 333 12.89 -4.70 22.87
CA GLU A 333 14.21 -5.00 23.44
C GLU A 333 14.41 -4.29 24.79
N VAL A 334 13.95 -3.04 24.93
CA VAL A 334 13.95 -2.31 26.21
C VAL A 334 13.11 -3.03 27.26
N LYS A 335 11.97 -3.60 26.88
CA LYS A 335 11.10 -4.38 27.76
C LYS A 335 11.72 -5.73 28.17
N LYS A 336 12.65 -6.29 27.37
CA LYS A 336 13.38 -7.50 27.74
C LYS A 336 14.40 -7.16 28.81
N PHE A 337 13.98 -7.24 30.07
CA PHE A 337 14.89 -7.13 31.19
C PHE A 337 15.86 -8.32 31.20
N SER A 338 17.11 -8.09 30.78
CA SER A 338 18.16 -9.09 30.84
C SER A 338 18.96 -8.93 32.13
N LYS A 339 18.88 -9.93 33.02
CA LYS A 339 19.60 -9.93 34.32
C LYS A 339 21.11 -10.11 34.18
N LEU A 340 21.61 -10.54 33.02
CA LEU A 340 23.00 -10.87 32.78
C LEU A 340 23.55 -9.98 31.66
N ILE A 341 24.11 -8.84 32.04
CA ILE A 341 24.91 -8.01 31.14
C ILE A 341 26.37 -8.44 31.35
N VAL A 342 26.93 -9.14 30.37
CA VAL A 342 28.33 -9.55 30.40
C VAL A 342 29.19 -8.35 30.02
N LEU A 343 30.19 -8.03 30.84
CA LEU A 343 31.13 -6.93 30.61
C LEU A 343 32.38 -7.44 29.88
N GLN A 344 32.96 -6.57 29.05
CA GLN A 344 34.24 -6.86 28.41
C GLN A 344 35.35 -6.90 29.47
N PHE A 345 36.07 -8.02 29.54
CA PHE A 345 37.20 -8.19 30.48
C PHE A 345 38.44 -7.41 30.04
N GLU A 346 38.66 -7.32 28.73
CA GLU A 346 39.79 -6.58 28.16
C GLU A 346 39.59 -5.08 28.35
N LYS A 347 40.51 -4.45 29.09
CA LYS A 347 40.54 -3.00 29.25
C LYS A 347 41.05 -2.36 27.95
N PRO A 348 40.39 -1.31 27.43
CA PRO A 348 40.90 -0.61 26.26
C PRO A 348 42.22 0.09 26.62
N ASN A 349 43.28 -0.21 25.88
CA ASN A 349 44.58 0.46 26.01
C ASN A 349 44.51 1.83 25.29
N GLY A 350 43.78 2.78 25.90
CA GLY A 350 43.57 4.14 25.40
C GLY A 350 42.20 4.37 24.78
N ALA A 351 41.78 5.64 24.68
CA ALA A 351 40.54 6.08 24.04
C ALA A 351 40.61 6.09 22.49
N THR A 352 41.46 5.23 21.92
CA THR A 352 41.67 5.19 20.47
C THR A 352 40.77 4.13 19.88
N ILE A 353 39.64 4.58 19.36
CA ILE A 353 39.01 3.96 18.19
C ILE A 353 40.12 3.69 17.17
N GLY A 354 40.14 2.49 16.57
CA GLY A 354 41.25 2.01 15.75
C GLY A 354 41.81 3.07 14.81
N LYS A 355 43.15 3.19 14.74
CA LYS A 355 43.86 4.14 13.88
C LYS A 355 43.38 3.99 12.42
N GLY A 356 42.39 4.79 12.03
CA GLY A 356 41.74 4.70 10.72
C GLY A 356 40.35 5.33 10.65
N ASP A 357 39.64 5.48 11.76
CA ASP A 357 38.27 5.99 11.71
C ASP A 357 38.20 7.53 11.61
N ARG A 358 37.51 8.00 10.56
CA ARG A 358 37.17 9.41 10.25
C ARG A 358 36.39 10.12 11.37
N VAL A 359 36.07 9.43 12.46
CA VAL A 359 35.34 9.94 13.63
C VAL A 359 36.15 11.00 14.39
N MET A 360 37.49 10.87 14.43
CA MET A 360 38.40 11.83 15.06
C MET A 360 38.43 13.21 14.37
N GLN A 361 37.87 13.35 13.15
CA GLN A 361 37.78 14.65 12.47
C GLN A 361 36.65 15.53 12.99
N TYR A 362 35.63 14.95 13.62
CA TYR A 362 34.39 15.66 13.96
C TYR A 362 34.10 15.69 15.46
N TRP A 363 34.87 14.96 16.27
CA TRP A 363 34.68 14.87 17.72
C TRP A 363 36.01 15.12 18.42
N ASN A 364 36.13 16.29 19.05
CA ASN A 364 37.19 16.56 20.03
C ASN A 364 36.68 16.05 21.38
N LEU A 365 37.23 14.94 21.85
CA LEU A 365 37.06 14.45 23.21
C LEU A 365 38.03 15.16 24.16
#